data_AF-W2PC55-F1
#
_entry.id   AF-W2PC55-F1
#
_cell.length_a   1.000
_cell.length_b   1.000
_cell.length_c   1.000
_cell.angle_alpha   90.00
_cell.angle_beta   90.00
_cell.angle_gamma   90.00
#
_symmetry.space_group_name_H-M   'P 1'
#
loop_
_entity.id
_entity.type
_entity.pdbx_description
1 polymer ?
#
loop_
_entity_poly.entity_id
_entity_poly.type
_entity_poly.pdbx_seq_one_letter_code
_entity_poly.pdbx_strand_id
1 'polypeptide(L)'
;MTNERQATRRSQLSQQDQDSERQINTEARALRRSQQTEDERKEERDANAVVQATLRSQQTDDERRVERDADRERHTNAREQQSDESRDAQRERDRERQAVRRVLQTEKEREEERERVRERRQTTRNRDALANHEDFRPSMVTGPDVNEETRRHRLLPTTVCANCNAWKWPGESKNSPT
;
A
#
# COMPACT_ATOMS: atom_id res chain seq x y z
N MET A 1 36.75 10.59 24.58
CA MET A 1 36.53 10.16 25.99
C MET A 1 35.36 10.87 26.71
N THR A 2 34.61 11.77 26.06
CA THR A 2 33.47 12.49 26.69
C THR A 2 32.13 11.75 26.59
N ASN A 3 31.90 11.02 25.49
CA ASN A 3 30.64 10.27 25.28
C ASN A 3 30.45 9.09 26.24
N GLU A 4 31.51 8.32 26.56
CA GLU A 4 31.43 7.19 27.51
C GLU A 4 31.14 7.65 28.95
N ARG A 5 31.66 8.83 29.34
CA ARG A 5 31.37 9.44 30.65
C ARG A 5 29.91 9.93 30.75
N GLN A 6 29.33 10.42 29.65
CA GLN A 6 27.90 10.78 29.63
C GLN A 6 26.99 9.54 29.63
N ALA A 7 27.36 8.48 28.91
CA ALA A 7 26.60 7.24 28.88
C ALA A 7 26.56 6.54 30.25
N THR A 8 27.69 6.47 30.95
CA THR A 8 27.78 5.93 32.31
C THR A 8 27.01 6.76 33.34
N ARG A 9 27.02 8.10 33.21
CA ARG A 9 26.23 9.00 34.07
C ARG A 9 24.72 8.86 33.84
N ARG A 10 24.28 8.69 32.59
CA ARG A 10 22.88 8.39 32.24
C ARG A 10 22.40 7.05 32.79
N SER A 11 23.27 6.06 32.84
CA SER A 11 22.97 4.73 33.38
C SER A 11 22.86 4.69 34.91
N GLN A 12 23.29 5.74 35.62
CA GLN A 12 23.28 5.85 37.08
C GLN A 12 22.13 6.71 37.62
N LEU A 13 21.37 7.38 36.75
CA LEU A 13 20.22 8.20 37.13
C LEU A 13 19.02 7.32 37.46
N SER A 14 18.30 7.69 38.52
CA SER A 14 17.00 7.08 38.83
C SER A 14 16.03 7.30 37.67
N GLN A 15 15.09 6.38 37.45
CA GLN A 15 14.04 6.52 36.44
C GLN A 15 13.32 7.88 36.58
N GLN A 16 13.11 8.34 37.82
CA GLN A 16 12.50 9.63 38.14
C GLN A 16 13.34 10.82 37.66
N ASP A 17 14.67 10.74 37.75
CA ASP A 17 15.55 11.81 37.27
C ASP A 17 15.57 11.84 35.74
N GLN A 18 15.54 10.68 35.09
CA GLN A 18 15.46 10.59 33.63
C GLN A 18 14.14 11.15 33.10
N ASP A 19 13.02 10.88 33.77
CA ASP A 19 11.72 11.42 33.39
C ASP A 19 11.65 12.93 33.62
N SER A 20 12.24 13.42 34.72
CA SER A 20 12.39 14.85 34.98
C SER A 20 13.24 15.54 33.90
N GLU A 21 14.37 14.95 33.51
CA GLU A 21 15.20 15.46 32.42
C GLU A 21 14.45 15.47 31.07
N ARG A 22 13.68 14.42 30.77
CA ARG A 22 12.85 14.36 29.55
C ARG A 22 11.80 15.47 29.54
N GLN A 23 11.16 15.71 30.67
CA GLN A 23 10.16 16.76 30.81
C GLN A 23 10.76 18.15 30.62
N ILE A 24 11.87 18.45 31.30
CA ILE A 24 12.60 19.72 31.16
C ILE A 24 13.02 19.94 29.69
N ASN A 25 13.54 18.91 29.02
CA ASN A 25 13.92 19.03 27.62
C ASN A 25 12.71 19.27 26.70
N THR A 26 11.56 18.67 27.01
CA THR A 26 10.32 18.86 26.24
C THR A 26 9.80 20.28 26.41
N GLU A 27 9.77 20.78 27.64
CA GLU A 27 9.34 22.15 27.96
C GLU A 27 10.29 23.19 27.36
N ALA A 28 11.60 23.00 27.45
CA ALA A 28 12.59 23.88 26.84
C ALA A 28 12.45 23.94 25.31
N ARG A 29 12.13 22.81 24.66
CA ARG A 29 11.84 22.78 23.21
C ARG A 29 10.54 23.49 22.87
N ALA A 30 9.48 23.29 23.67
CA ALA A 30 8.21 23.98 23.47
C ALA A 30 8.36 25.50 23.63
N LEU A 31 9.11 25.94 24.65
CA LEU A 31 9.41 27.35 24.88
C LEU A 31 10.25 27.95 23.74
N ARG A 32 11.26 27.23 23.25
CA ARG A 32 12.03 27.68 22.09
C ARG A 32 11.13 27.87 20.87
N ARG A 33 10.24 26.91 20.59
CA ARG A 33 9.31 26.98 19.46
C ARG A 33 8.30 28.11 19.59
N SER A 34 7.85 28.44 20.81
CA SER A 34 6.92 29.55 21.03
C SER A 34 7.57 30.92 20.86
N GLN A 35 8.87 31.01 21.06
CA GLN A 35 9.65 32.24 20.88
C GLN A 35 10.18 32.43 19.46
N GLN A 36 10.14 31.40 18.61
CA GLN A 36 10.59 31.48 17.22
C GLN A 36 9.70 32.39 16.37
N THR A 37 10.34 33.20 15.54
CA THR A 37 9.69 33.97 14.47
C THR A 37 9.15 33.05 13.36
N GLU A 38 8.29 33.57 12.48
CA GLU A 38 7.86 32.77 11.31
C GLU A 38 9.02 32.50 10.36
N ASP A 39 9.97 33.42 10.20
CA ASP A 39 11.13 33.24 9.32
C ASP A 39 12.05 32.13 9.83
N GLU A 40 12.34 32.09 11.13
CA GLU A 40 13.10 30.99 11.74
C GLU A 40 12.36 29.65 11.63
N ARG A 41 11.04 29.65 11.82
CA ARG A 41 10.22 28.43 11.62
C ARG A 41 10.24 27.96 10.18
N LYS A 42 10.25 28.90 9.22
CA LYS A 42 10.35 28.58 7.79
C LYS A 42 11.73 27.99 7.47
N GLU A 43 12.81 28.60 7.96
CA GLU A 43 14.16 28.08 7.76
C GLU A 43 14.32 26.67 8.34
N GLU A 44 13.77 26.40 9.54
CA GLU A 44 13.78 25.06 10.14
C GLU A 44 13.01 24.04 9.29
N ARG A 45 11.85 24.43 8.72
CA ARG A 45 11.07 23.58 7.81
C ARG A 45 11.82 23.30 6.52
N ASP A 46 12.46 24.31 5.94
CA ASP A 46 13.20 24.19 4.68
C ASP A 46 14.43 23.30 4.86
N ALA A 47 15.18 23.47 5.96
CA ALA A 47 16.29 22.59 6.32
C ALA A 47 15.82 21.14 6.52
N ASN A 48 14.71 20.93 7.22
CA ASN A 48 14.14 19.60 7.41
C ASN A 48 13.69 18.97 6.08
N ALA A 49 13.08 19.76 5.18
CA ALA A 49 12.70 19.29 3.85
C ALA A 49 13.90 18.80 3.04
N VAL A 50 15.04 19.51 3.11
CA VAL A 50 16.30 19.10 2.45
C VAL A 50 16.83 17.79 3.04
N VAL A 51 16.84 17.65 4.36
CA VAL A 51 17.26 16.41 5.04
C VAL A 51 16.38 15.24 4.61
N GLN A 52 15.06 15.41 4.62
CA GLN A 52 14.12 14.37 4.22
C GLN A 52 14.25 14.00 2.74
N ALA A 53 14.43 14.99 1.86
CA ALA A 53 14.67 14.73 0.44
C ALA A 53 15.97 13.93 0.23
N THR A 54 17.02 14.28 0.98
CA THR A 54 18.31 13.58 0.94
C THR A 54 18.15 12.12 1.39
N LEU A 55 17.47 11.88 2.52
CA LEU A 55 17.21 10.52 3.02
C LEU A 55 16.41 9.69 2.01
N ARG A 56 15.35 10.26 1.43
CA ARG A 56 14.55 9.58 0.39
C ARG A 56 15.35 9.25 -0.86
N SER A 57 16.32 10.08 -1.23
CA SER A 57 17.18 9.83 -2.39
C SER A 57 18.17 8.68 -2.16
N GLN A 58 18.57 8.45 -0.91
CA GLN A 58 19.51 7.40 -0.51
C GLN A 58 18.81 6.09 -0.13
N GLN A 59 17.50 6.14 0.07
CA GLN A 59 16.69 4.98 0.43
C GLN A 59 16.77 3.87 -0.62
N THR A 60 16.81 2.64 -0.15
CA THR A 60 16.69 1.44 -0.99
C THR A 60 15.23 1.16 -1.36
N ASP A 61 15.01 0.30 -2.34
CA ASP A 61 13.65 -0.13 -2.71
C ASP A 61 12.93 -0.88 -1.58
N ASP A 62 13.67 -1.70 -0.82
CA ASP A 62 13.11 -2.44 0.31
C ASP A 62 12.69 -1.51 1.45
N GLU A 63 13.51 -0.52 1.79
CA GLU A 63 13.15 0.49 2.79
C GLU A 63 11.93 1.31 2.34
N ARG A 64 11.88 1.70 1.06
CA ARG A 64 10.70 2.37 0.48
C ARG A 64 9.45 1.49 0.58
N ARG A 65 9.58 0.19 0.36
CA ARG A 65 8.46 -0.75 0.45
C ARG A 65 7.96 -0.86 1.89
N VAL A 66 8.85 -1.05 2.86
CA VAL A 66 8.51 -1.10 4.29
C VAL A 66 7.83 0.20 4.73
N GLU A 67 8.35 1.37 4.32
CA GLU A 67 7.74 2.65 4.66
C GLU A 67 6.34 2.79 4.07
N ARG A 68 6.14 2.39 2.80
CA ARG A 68 4.82 2.41 2.15
C ARG A 68 3.83 1.47 2.83
N ASP A 69 4.28 0.29 3.25
CA ASP A 69 3.41 -0.68 3.92
C ASP A 69 3.00 -0.17 5.31
N ALA A 70 3.92 0.40 6.08
CA ALA A 70 3.62 1.06 7.35
C ALA A 70 2.71 2.29 7.16
N ASP A 71 2.89 3.06 6.09
CA ASP A 71 2.03 4.20 5.79
C ASP A 71 0.61 3.78 5.41
N ARG A 72 0.49 2.69 4.64
CA ARG A 72 -0.80 2.08 4.32
C ARG A 72 -1.54 1.66 5.58
N GLU A 73 -0.84 1.00 6.51
CA GLU A 73 -1.42 0.56 7.79
C GLU A 73 -1.87 1.74 8.66
N ARG A 74 -1.04 2.80 8.77
CA ARG A 74 -1.45 4.03 9.47
C ARG A 74 -2.71 4.63 8.84
N HIS A 75 -2.78 4.67 7.52
CA HIS A 75 -3.94 5.21 6.81
C HIS A 75 -5.19 4.34 6.98
N THR A 76 -5.08 3.01 7.00
CA THR A 76 -6.23 2.14 7.28
C THR A 76 -6.74 2.35 8.70
N ASN A 77 -5.84 2.36 9.68
CA ASN A 77 -6.20 2.55 11.09
C ASN A 77 -6.83 3.93 11.33
N ALA A 78 -6.28 4.98 10.69
CA ALA A 78 -6.85 6.32 10.78
C ALA A 78 -8.25 6.42 10.18
N ARG A 79 -8.52 5.70 9.07
CA ARG A 79 -9.86 5.65 8.44
C ARG A 79 -10.86 4.90 9.30
N GLU A 80 -10.45 3.82 9.96
CA GLU A 80 -11.31 3.07 10.88
C GLU A 80 -11.71 3.90 12.11
N GLN A 81 -10.81 4.74 12.60
CA GLN A 81 -11.06 5.65 13.73
C GLN A 81 -11.77 6.94 13.32
N GLN A 82 -12.04 7.15 12.03
CA GLN A 82 -12.60 8.40 11.52
C GLN A 82 -14.12 8.49 11.77
N SER A 83 -14.56 9.60 12.36
CA SER A 83 -15.98 9.90 12.54
C SER A 83 -16.71 10.04 11.19
N ASP A 84 -18.02 9.79 11.18
CA ASP A 84 -18.85 9.96 9.97
C ASP A 84 -18.77 11.40 9.44
N GLU A 85 -18.84 12.41 10.32
CA GLU A 85 -18.71 13.83 9.95
C GLU A 85 -17.37 14.12 9.25
N SER A 86 -16.27 13.57 9.78
CA SER A 86 -14.95 13.74 9.18
C SER A 86 -14.85 13.02 7.83
N ARG A 87 -15.52 11.87 7.69
CA ARG A 87 -15.60 11.12 6.41
C ARG A 87 -16.40 11.91 5.38
N ASP A 88 -17.49 12.54 5.76
CA ASP A 88 -18.32 13.33 4.85
C ASP A 88 -17.60 14.62 4.41
N ALA A 89 -17.00 15.35 5.35
CA ALA A 89 -16.18 16.52 5.03
C ALA A 89 -14.97 16.17 4.13
N GLN A 90 -14.40 14.96 4.26
CA GLN A 90 -13.37 14.48 3.34
C GLN A 90 -13.95 14.21 1.94
N ARG A 91 -15.11 13.53 1.86
CA ARG A 91 -15.78 13.24 0.58
C ARG A 91 -16.15 14.52 -0.17
N GLU A 92 -16.62 15.56 0.54
CA GLU A 92 -16.91 16.86 -0.06
C GLU A 92 -15.66 17.51 -0.65
N ARG A 93 -14.58 17.60 0.11
CA ARG A 93 -13.29 18.11 -0.39
C ARG A 93 -12.78 17.33 -1.60
N ASP A 94 -12.96 16.01 -1.61
CA ASP A 94 -12.53 15.18 -2.74
C ASP A 94 -13.41 15.39 -3.98
N ARG A 95 -14.72 15.61 -3.82
CA ARG A 95 -15.61 16.01 -4.93
C ARG A 95 -15.22 17.37 -5.49
N GLU A 96 -14.92 18.34 -4.64
CA GLU A 96 -14.46 19.67 -5.06
C GLU A 96 -13.14 19.59 -5.82
N ARG A 97 -12.15 18.87 -5.28
CA ARG A 97 -10.87 18.63 -5.97
C ARG A 97 -11.08 17.96 -7.33
N GLN A 98 -11.99 17.00 -7.42
CA GLN A 98 -12.30 16.34 -8.67
C GLN A 98 -12.98 17.28 -9.67
N ALA A 99 -13.90 18.14 -9.21
CA ALA A 99 -14.54 19.14 -10.05
C ALA A 99 -13.51 20.15 -10.60
N VAL A 100 -12.63 20.67 -9.75
CA VAL A 100 -11.52 21.54 -10.16
C VAL A 100 -10.61 20.85 -11.17
N ARG A 101 -10.23 19.59 -10.92
CA ARG A 101 -9.41 18.82 -11.86
C ARG A 101 -10.08 18.71 -13.23
N ARG A 102 -11.38 18.41 -13.30
CA ARG A 102 -12.12 18.30 -14.58
C ARG A 102 -12.19 19.62 -15.34
N VAL A 103 -12.33 20.73 -14.62
CA VAL A 103 -12.34 22.09 -15.21
C VAL A 103 -10.98 22.43 -15.81
N LEU A 104 -9.90 22.11 -15.09
CA LEU A 104 -8.52 22.38 -15.54
C LEU A 104 -7.99 21.38 -16.56
N GLN A 105 -8.69 20.27 -16.78
CA GLN A 105 -8.28 19.21 -17.69
C GLN A 105 -8.26 19.69 -19.14
N THR A 106 -7.15 19.43 -19.82
CA THR A 106 -7.00 19.71 -21.25
C THR A 106 -7.84 18.76 -22.10
N GLU A 107 -8.16 19.15 -23.34
CA GLU A 107 -8.97 18.29 -24.23
C GLU A 107 -8.25 16.96 -24.54
N LYS A 108 -6.92 16.98 -24.68
CA LYS A 108 -6.10 15.77 -24.83
C LYS A 108 -6.28 14.81 -23.65
N GLU A 109 -6.16 15.31 -22.42
CA GLU A 109 -6.33 14.48 -21.22
C GLU A 109 -7.75 13.93 -21.09
N ARG A 110 -8.76 14.68 -21.54
CA ARG A 110 -10.15 14.22 -21.60
C ARG A 110 -10.34 13.12 -22.62
N GLU A 111 -9.71 13.24 -23.79
CA GLU A 111 -9.76 12.23 -24.84
C GLU A 111 -9.07 10.93 -24.40
N GLU A 112 -7.88 11.01 -23.80
CA GLU A 112 -7.20 9.87 -23.20
C GLU A 112 -8.03 9.20 -22.11
N GLU A 113 -8.73 9.97 -21.27
CA GLU A 113 -9.64 9.40 -20.26
C GLU A 113 -10.82 8.68 -20.91
N ARG A 114 -11.42 9.26 -21.96
CA ARG A 114 -12.50 8.61 -22.73
C ARG A 114 -12.01 7.32 -23.37
N GLU A 115 -10.81 7.30 -23.92
CA GLU A 115 -10.19 6.11 -24.51
C GLU A 115 -9.95 5.02 -23.46
N ARG A 116 -9.32 5.35 -22.32
CA ARG A 116 -9.16 4.42 -21.19
C ARG A 116 -10.49 3.84 -20.72
N VAL A 117 -11.57 4.63 -20.72
CA VAL A 117 -12.91 4.13 -20.38
C VAL A 117 -13.47 3.22 -21.46
N ARG A 118 -13.29 3.54 -22.75
CA ARG A 118 -13.70 2.68 -23.87
C ARG A 118 -12.98 1.33 -23.81
N GLU A 119 -11.67 1.32 -23.61
CA GLU A 119 -10.85 0.11 -23.50
C GLU A 119 -11.32 -0.76 -22.33
N ARG A 120 -11.54 -0.17 -21.14
CA ARG A 120 -12.10 -0.91 -19.99
C ARG A 120 -13.47 -1.53 -20.27
N ARG A 121 -14.33 -0.81 -20.98
CA ARG A 121 -15.64 -1.33 -21.38
C ARG A 121 -15.50 -2.46 -22.40
N GLN A 122 -14.57 -2.33 -23.35
CA GLN A 122 -14.31 -3.34 -24.37
C GLN A 122 -13.73 -4.63 -23.76
N THR A 123 -12.75 -4.53 -22.85
CA THR A 123 -12.18 -5.69 -22.16
C THR A 123 -13.22 -6.43 -21.32
N THR A 124 -14.10 -5.68 -20.65
CA THR A 124 -15.22 -6.25 -19.88
C THR A 124 -16.22 -6.96 -20.80
N ARG A 125 -16.67 -6.29 -21.88
CA ARG A 125 -17.58 -6.90 -22.87
C ARG A 125 -16.99 -8.12 -23.56
N ASN A 126 -15.70 -8.10 -23.91
CA ASN A 126 -15.03 -9.24 -24.54
C ASN A 126 -14.93 -10.42 -23.56
N ARG A 127 -14.64 -10.16 -22.28
CA ARG A 127 -14.67 -11.19 -21.24
C ARG A 127 -16.06 -11.81 -21.10
N ASP A 128 -17.11 -10.98 -21.05
CA ASP A 128 -18.49 -11.45 -20.90
C ASP A 128 -19.02 -12.14 -22.16
N ALA A 129 -18.57 -11.72 -23.35
CA ALA A 129 -18.91 -12.33 -24.64
C ALA A 129 -18.26 -13.71 -24.82
N LEU A 130 -17.03 -13.90 -24.36
CA LEU A 130 -16.39 -15.22 -24.34
C LEU A 130 -17.09 -16.19 -23.38
N ALA A 131 -17.69 -15.69 -22.30
CA ALA A 131 -18.44 -16.50 -21.35
C ALA A 131 -19.84 -16.92 -21.83
N ASN A 132 -20.43 -16.20 -22.80
CA ASN A 132 -21.81 -16.39 -23.28
C ASN A 132 -21.87 -16.61 -24.81
N HIS A 133 -20.83 -17.16 -25.43
CA HIS A 133 -20.82 -17.36 -26.87
C HIS A 133 -21.87 -18.43 -27.25
N GLU A 134 -22.82 -18.09 -28.12
CA GLU A 134 -23.91 -19.00 -28.55
C GLU A 134 -23.39 -20.25 -29.28
N ASP A 135 -22.21 -20.15 -29.92
CA ASP A 135 -21.54 -21.31 -30.50
C ASP A 135 -20.72 -22.12 -29.48
N PHE A 136 -20.62 -21.70 -28.22
CA PHE A 136 -20.05 -22.56 -27.18
C PHE A 136 -21.05 -23.67 -26.86
N ARG A 137 -20.97 -24.75 -27.64
CA ARG A 137 -21.71 -25.97 -27.40
C ARG A 137 -20.88 -26.86 -26.49
N PRO A 138 -21.34 -27.19 -25.26
CA PRO A 138 -20.66 -28.14 -24.40
C PRO A 138 -20.41 -29.50 -25.10
N SER A 139 -21.22 -29.85 -26.11
CA SER A 139 -21.02 -31.03 -26.95
C SER A 139 -19.76 -31.02 -27.80
N MET A 140 -19.15 -29.85 -28.07
CA MET A 140 -17.88 -29.72 -28.80
C MET A 140 -16.65 -29.88 -27.89
N VAL A 141 -16.85 -29.94 -26.57
CA VAL A 141 -15.79 -30.25 -25.61
C VAL A 141 -15.70 -31.77 -25.52
N THR A 142 -14.79 -32.35 -26.30
CA THR A 142 -14.51 -33.79 -26.34
C THR A 142 -13.05 -34.06 -26.01
N GLY A 143 -12.82 -35.02 -25.11
CA GLY A 143 -11.50 -35.46 -24.71
C GLY A 143 -11.58 -36.47 -23.57
N PRO A 144 -10.54 -37.30 -23.36
CA PRO A 144 -10.51 -38.30 -22.29
C PRO A 144 -10.68 -37.69 -20.89
N ASP A 145 -10.28 -36.43 -20.73
CA ASP A 145 -10.36 -35.67 -19.48
C ASP A 145 -11.65 -34.84 -19.37
N VAL A 146 -12.73 -35.22 -20.07
CA VAL A 146 -14.03 -34.54 -20.03
C VAL A 146 -15.09 -35.53 -19.51
N ASN A 147 -15.94 -35.07 -18.60
CA ASN A 147 -17.07 -35.83 -18.10
C ASN A 147 -18.17 -35.81 -19.16
N GLU A 148 -18.63 -36.97 -19.62
CA GLU A 148 -19.56 -37.06 -20.76
C GLU A 148 -20.97 -36.53 -20.44
N GLU A 149 -21.37 -36.59 -19.17
CA GLU A 149 -22.69 -36.16 -18.68
C GLU A 149 -22.74 -34.66 -18.40
N THR A 150 -21.71 -34.13 -17.73
CA THR A 150 -21.66 -32.70 -17.39
C THR A 150 -20.91 -31.84 -18.43
N ARG A 151 -20.23 -32.49 -19.38
CA ARG A 151 -19.37 -31.86 -20.41
C ARG A 151 -18.33 -30.87 -19.85
N ARG A 152 -17.94 -31.09 -18.59
CA ARG A 152 -16.90 -30.36 -17.87
C ARG A 152 -15.63 -31.20 -17.82
N HIS A 153 -14.47 -30.55 -17.73
CA HIS A 153 -13.22 -31.28 -17.52
C HIS A 153 -13.29 -32.10 -16.22
N ARG A 154 -12.96 -33.39 -16.30
CA ARG A 154 -12.71 -34.24 -15.15
C ARG A 154 -11.44 -33.70 -14.51
N LEU A 155 -11.59 -33.05 -13.36
CA LEU A 155 -10.44 -32.73 -12.53
C LEU A 155 -9.83 -34.07 -12.09
N LEU A 156 -8.57 -34.29 -12.44
CA LEU A 156 -7.81 -35.41 -11.92
C LEU A 156 -7.85 -35.36 -10.38
N PRO A 157 -7.86 -36.51 -9.69
CA PRO A 157 -7.89 -36.54 -8.23
C PRO A 157 -6.77 -35.67 -7.68
N THR A 158 -7.14 -34.66 -6.90
CA THR A 158 -6.19 -33.74 -6.28
C THR A 158 -5.33 -34.55 -5.32
N THR A 159 -4.07 -34.80 -5.66
CA THR A 159 -3.12 -35.42 -4.75
C THR A 159 -2.47 -34.30 -3.94
N VAL A 160 -2.76 -34.29 -2.66
CA VAL A 160 -2.15 -33.37 -1.69
C VAL A 160 -0.85 -34.01 -1.21
N CYS A 161 0.24 -33.22 -1.16
CA CYS A 161 1.51 -33.70 -0.63
C CYS A 161 1.38 -34.02 0.86
N ALA A 162 1.60 -35.28 1.26
CA ALA A 162 1.50 -35.70 2.66
C ALA A 162 2.48 -34.97 3.60
N ASN A 163 3.57 -34.40 3.06
CA ASN A 163 4.62 -33.76 3.86
C ASN A 163 4.39 -32.26 4.11
N CYS A 164 3.63 -31.57 3.27
CA CYS A 164 3.43 -30.11 3.39
C CYS A 164 2.01 -29.63 3.08
N ASN A 165 1.07 -30.54 2.82
CA ASN A 165 -0.31 -30.24 2.42
C ASN A 165 -0.46 -29.32 1.19
N ALA A 166 0.60 -29.12 0.40
CA ALA A 166 0.53 -28.40 -0.86
C ALA A 166 -0.19 -29.23 -1.93
N TRP A 167 -0.96 -28.55 -2.77
CA TRP A 167 -1.62 -29.15 -3.92
C TRP A 167 -0.59 -29.50 -4.99
N LYS A 168 -0.62 -30.73 -5.50
CA LYS A 168 0.27 -31.18 -6.55
C LYS A 168 -0.49 -31.32 -7.87
N TRP A 169 0.06 -30.76 -8.94
CA TRP A 169 -0.49 -30.96 -10.28
C TRP A 169 -0.17 -32.38 -10.77
N PRO A 170 -1.14 -33.09 -11.36
CA PRO A 170 -0.88 -34.38 -11.97
C PRO A 170 0.07 -34.21 -13.18
N GLY A 171 1.18 -34.94 -13.20
CA GLY A 171 2.16 -34.89 -14.30
C GLY A 171 3.52 -34.27 -13.96
N GLU A 172 3.71 -33.72 -12.75
CA GLU A 172 5.05 -33.39 -12.28
C GLU A 172 5.86 -34.66 -12.02
N SER A 173 6.68 -35.02 -13.00
CA SER A 173 7.69 -36.07 -12.93
C SER A 173 8.64 -35.85 -11.76
N LYS A 174 9.07 -36.98 -11.17
CA LYS A 174 10.02 -37.08 -10.07
C LYS A 174 11.37 -36.46 -10.43
N ASN A 175 11.60 -35.22 -10.02
CA ASN A 175 12.95 -34.73 -9.76
C ASN A 175 13.15 -34.71 -8.25
N SER A 176 13.56 -35.85 -7.70
CA SER A 176 14.18 -35.95 -6.39
C SER A 176 15.70 -35.73 -6.56
N PRO A 177 16.31 -34.73 -5.91
CA PRO A 177 17.75 -34.75 -5.73
C PRO A 177 18.08 -35.74 -4.60
N THR A 178 18.94 -36.72 -4.90
CA THR A 178 19.82 -37.35 -3.90
C THR A 178 20.85 -36.36 -3.39
#